data_AF-A0A920SIX0-F1
#
_entry.id   AF-A0A920SIX0-F1
#
_cell.length_a   1.000
_cell.length_b   1.000
_cell.length_c   1.000
_cell.angle_alpha   90.00
_cell.angle_beta   90.00
_cell.angle_gamma   90.00
#
_symmetry.space_group_name_H-M   'P 1'
#
loop_
_entity.id
_entity.type
_entity.pdbx_description
1 polymer ?
#
loop_
_entity_poly.entity_id
_entity_poly.type
_entity_poly.pdbx_seq_one_letter_code
_entity_poly.pdbx_strand_id
1 'polypeptide(L)'
;MLAEDTARALLTDVVNASGVLLHTNLGRAPWSPPMGDDRRYTTLEFDLASGSRGSRQDGAPAYWPGHAVPKRPWWSTTVPRRSSWC
;
A
#
# COMPACT_ATOMS: atom_id res chain seq x y z
N MET A 1 34.14 20.04 -3.91
CA MET A 1 33.16 20.57 -4.88
C MET A 1 32.38 19.47 -5.59
N LEU A 2 32.89 18.75 -6.61
CA LEU A 2 32.10 17.74 -7.34
C LEU A 2 31.39 16.68 -6.46
N ALA A 3 32.07 16.16 -5.43
CA ALA A 3 31.48 15.18 -4.52
C ALA A 3 30.35 15.76 -3.66
N GLU A 4 30.46 17.02 -3.23
CA GLU A 4 29.46 17.71 -2.42
C GLU A 4 28.21 18.05 -3.25
N ASP A 5 28.43 18.49 -4.50
CA ASP A 5 27.37 18.78 -5.45
C ASP A 5 26.57 17.51 -5.77
N THR A 6 27.28 16.39 -5.95
CA THR A 6 26.66 15.08 -6.17
C THR A 6 25.83 14.66 -4.96
N ALA A 7 26.36 14.79 -3.74
CA ALA A 7 25.65 14.42 -2.51
C ALA A 7 24.35 15.22 -2.33
N ARG A 8 24.35 16.52 -2.68
CA ARG A 8 23.18 17.39 -2.58
C ARG A 8 22.08 17.06 -3.61
N ALA A 9 22.44 16.44 -4.72
CA ALA A 9 21.50 16.05 -5.77
C ALA A 9 20.78 14.71 -5.48
N LEU A 10 21.23 13.95 -4.48
CA LEU A 10 20.64 12.67 -4.11
C LEU A 10 19.49 12.85 -3.12
N LEU A 11 18.61 11.84 -3.06
CA LEU A 11 17.58 11.77 -2.03
C LEU A 11 18.23 11.67 -0.65
N THR A 12 17.75 12.48 0.28
CA THR A 12 18.24 12.54 1.65
C THR A 12 17.07 12.76 2.61
N ASP A 13 17.22 12.31 3.85
CA ASP A 13 16.23 12.52 4.89
C ASP A 13 16.19 14.01 5.29
N VAL A 14 14.99 14.48 5.64
CA VAL A 14 14.77 15.89 5.98
C VAL A 14 13.94 16.03 7.27
N VAL A 15 14.12 17.15 7.96
CA VAL A 15 13.29 17.55 9.09
C VAL A 15 12.15 18.43 8.57
N ASN A 16 10.91 17.98 8.73
CA ASN A 16 9.73 18.78 8.39
C ASN A 16 9.41 19.79 9.50
N ALA A 17 9.73 21.07 9.28
CA ALA A 17 9.41 22.17 10.19
C ALA A 17 8.23 23.06 9.71
N SER A 18 7.49 22.61 8.69
CA SER A 18 6.41 23.41 8.08
C SER A 18 5.09 23.41 8.88
N GLY A 19 4.92 22.45 9.80
CA GLY A 19 3.64 22.17 10.45
C GLY A 19 2.61 21.42 9.59
N VAL A 20 2.91 21.13 8.32
CA VAL A 20 2.05 20.33 7.43
C VAL A 20 2.34 18.85 7.63
N LEU A 21 1.35 18.09 8.12
CA LEU A 21 1.48 16.65 8.35
C LEU A 21 1.59 15.85 7.04
N LEU A 22 0.69 16.09 6.09
CA LEU A 22 0.68 15.41 4.78
C LEU A 22 1.33 16.29 3.72
N HIS A 23 2.66 16.33 3.72
CA HIS A 23 3.40 17.21 2.83
C HIS A 23 3.67 16.53 1.49
N THR A 24 2.97 16.93 0.42
CA THR A 24 3.06 16.28 -0.91
C THR A 24 4.46 16.28 -1.50
N ASN A 25 5.24 17.34 -1.28
CA ASN A 25 6.61 17.42 -1.78
C ASN A 25 7.63 16.64 -0.93
N LEU A 26 7.26 16.24 0.30
CA LEU A 26 8.11 15.45 1.20
C LEU A 26 7.65 13.98 1.32
N GLY A 27 6.76 13.53 0.43
CA GLY A 27 6.32 12.13 0.40
C GLY A 27 5.08 11.80 1.24
N ARG A 28 4.29 12.80 1.67
CA ARG A 28 3.05 12.64 2.47
C ARG A 28 3.33 12.08 3.87
N ALA A 29 2.69 10.98 4.25
CA ALA A 29 2.82 10.38 5.56
C ALA A 29 4.06 9.46 5.61
N PRO A 30 5.01 9.70 6.52
CA PRO A 30 6.11 8.77 6.73
C PRO A 30 5.56 7.43 7.22
N TRP A 31 6.15 6.34 6.74
CA TRP A 31 5.79 5.00 7.21
C TRP A 31 6.44 4.73 8.55
N SER A 32 5.71 4.06 9.44
CA SER A 32 6.32 3.43 10.62
C SER A 32 7.38 2.43 10.14
N PRO A 33 8.49 2.25 10.87
CA PRO A 33 9.38 1.11 10.63
C PRO A 33 8.56 -0.19 10.57
N PRO A 34 8.91 -1.12 9.66
CA PRO A 34 8.16 -2.37 9.49
C PRO A 34 8.19 -3.14 10.82
N MET A 35 7.03 -3.62 11.25
CA MET A 35 6.89 -4.40 12.49
C MET A 35 7.35 -5.87 12.34
N GLY A 36 7.88 -6.28 11.18
CA GLY A 36 8.23 -7.68 10.91
C GLY A 36 9.37 -7.85 9.90
N ASP A 37 9.74 -9.11 9.65
CA ASP A 37 10.74 -9.49 8.66
C ASP A 37 10.08 -9.69 7.29
N ASP A 38 10.23 -8.70 6.41
CA ASP A 38 9.66 -8.69 5.05
C ASP A 38 10.17 -9.81 4.14
N ARG A 39 11.13 -10.62 4.61
CA ARG A 39 11.72 -11.75 3.86
C ARG A 39 10.95 -13.06 4.01
N ARG A 40 9.88 -13.11 4.82
CA ARG A 40 9.10 -14.33 5.05
C ARG A 40 7.92 -14.46 4.09
N TYR A 41 7.57 -15.69 3.73
CA TYR A 41 6.31 -15.98 3.05
C TYR A 41 5.12 -15.62 3.94
N THR A 42 4.06 -15.10 3.32
CA THR A 42 2.82 -14.72 3.99
C THR A 42 1.65 -15.47 3.37
N THR A 43 0.52 -15.50 4.08
CA THR A 43 -0.74 -16.08 3.60
C THR A 43 -1.46 -15.18 2.60
N LEU A 44 -0.73 -14.36 1.83
CA LEU A 44 -1.28 -13.34 0.93
C LEU A 44 -2.37 -13.91 0.02
N GLU A 45 -2.21 -15.14 -0.45
CA GLU A 45 -3.22 -15.82 -1.29
C GLU A 45 -3.44 -17.27 -0.87
N PHE A 46 -3.18 -17.61 0.40
CA PHE A 46 -3.30 -18.97 0.92
C PHE A 46 -4.26 -19.01 2.10
N ASP A 47 -5.35 -19.77 1.95
CA ASP A 47 -6.33 -19.97 3.01
C ASP A 47 -5.91 -21.18 3.88
N LEU A 48 -5.64 -20.91 5.15
CA LEU A 48 -5.25 -21.93 6.11
C LEU A 48 -6.37 -22.94 6.43
N ALA A 49 -7.64 -22.55 6.25
CA ALA A 49 -8.76 -23.43 6.55
C ALA A 49 -8.99 -24.47 5.44
N SER A 50 -8.97 -24.05 4.17
CA SER A 50 -9.16 -24.95 3.03
C SER A 50 -7.87 -25.53 2.45
N GLY A 51 -6.70 -24.99 2.82
CA GLY A 51 -5.41 -25.33 2.21
C GLY A 51 -5.32 -24.95 0.73
N SER A 52 -6.23 -24.11 0.25
CA SER A 52 -6.36 -23.73 -1.16
C SER A 52 -5.99 -22.25 -1.38
N ARG A 53 -5.96 -21.83 -2.64
CA ARG A 53 -5.70 -20.42 -3.00
C ARG A 53 -6.88 -19.54 -2.59
N GLY A 54 -6.62 -18.50 -1.79
CA GLY A 54 -7.59 -17.49 -1.33
C GLY A 54 -7.48 -16.14 -2.05
N SER A 55 -8.29 -15.14 -1.66
CA SER A 55 -8.20 -13.77 -2.17
C SER A 55 -7.23 -12.95 -1.34
N ARG A 56 -6.36 -12.16 -2.00
CA ARG A 56 -5.49 -11.18 -1.34
C ARG A 56 -6.21 -10.11 -0.52
N GLN A 57 -7.52 -9.97 -0.73
CA GLN A 57 -8.35 -9.02 0.02
C GLN A 57 -8.90 -9.63 1.31
N ASP A 58 -8.69 -10.92 1.59
CA ASP A 58 -9.21 -11.60 2.79
C ASP A 58 -8.37 -11.26 4.03
N GLY A 59 -7.05 -11.21 3.88
CA GLY A 59 -6.12 -10.87 4.96
C GLY A 59 -5.96 -9.38 5.23
N ALA A 60 -6.57 -8.50 4.41
CA ALA A 60 -6.51 -7.06 4.65
C ALA A 60 -7.37 -6.71 5.88
N PRO A 61 -6.82 -6.04 6.90
CA PRO A 61 -7.61 -5.65 8.07
C PRO A 61 -8.76 -4.73 7.62
N ALA A 62 -9.99 -5.12 7.96
CA ALA A 62 -11.17 -4.33 7.68
C ALA A 62 -11.20 -3.11 8.62
N TYR A 63 -10.60 -2.00 8.17
CA TYR A 63 -10.52 -0.75 8.94
C TYR A 63 -11.78 0.12 8.80
N TRP A 64 -12.73 -0.27 7.93
CA TRP A 64 -13.97 0.46 7.71
C TRP A 64 -15.18 -0.48 7.70
N PRO A 65 -16.03 -0.46 8.76
CA PRO A 65 -17.14 -1.41 8.89
C PRO A 65 -18.26 -1.21 7.84
N GLY A 66 -18.32 -0.08 7.13
CA GLY A 66 -19.39 0.24 6.19
C GLY A 66 -19.18 -0.15 4.71
N HIS A 67 -18.03 -0.71 4.35
CA HIS A 67 -17.69 -1.06 2.95
C HIS A 67 -17.06 -2.44 2.88
N ALA A 68 -17.87 -3.48 3.10
CA ALA A 68 -17.47 -4.83 2.71
C ALA A 68 -17.24 -4.84 1.18
N VAL A 69 -16.00 -5.08 0.75
CA VAL A 69 -15.67 -5.26 -0.67
C VAL A 69 -16.32 -6.58 -1.13
N PRO A 70 -17.29 -6.56 -2.06
CA PRO A 70 -17.94 -7.79 -2.51
C PRO A 70 -16.91 -8.75 -3.11
N LYS A 71 -16.81 -9.96 -2.55
CA LYS A 71 -15.95 -11.03 -3.07
C LYS A 71 -16.57 -11.55 -4.37
N ARG A 72 -16.05 -11.12 -5.52
CA ARG A 72 -16.46 -11.64 -6.84
C ARG A 72 -15.53 -12.75 -7.29
N PRO A 73 -16.05 -13.87 -7.84
CA PRO A 73 -15.22 -14.94 -8.40
C PRO A 73 -14.38 -14.42 -9.58
N TRP A 74 -13.15 -14.90 -9.69
CA TRP A 74 -12.17 -14.48 -10.71
C TRP A 74 -12.61 -14.77 -12.17
N TRP A 75 -13.60 -15.64 -12.37
CA TRP A 75 -14.15 -15.99 -13.68
C TRP A 75 -15.38 -15.16 -14.10
N SER A 76 -15.86 -14.22 -13.26
CA SER A 76 -17.03 -13.41 -13.60
C SER A 76 -16.68 -12.31 -14.62
N THR A 77 -17.04 -12.52 -15.88
CA THR A 77 -16.72 -11.64 -17.04
C THR A 77 -17.47 -10.31 -17.07
N THR A 78 -18.34 -10.00 -16.11
CA THR A 78 -19.07 -8.72 -16.14
C THR A 78 -18.28 -7.63 -15.43
N VAL A 79 -17.38 -6.98 -16.17
CA VAL A 79 -16.92 -5.62 -15.85
C VAL A 79 -18.04 -4.66 -16.26
N PRO A 80 -18.81 -4.04 -15.33
CA PRO A 80 -19.59 -2.90 -15.72
C PRO A 80 -18.60 -1.80 -16.11
N ARG A 81 -18.62 -1.43 -17.39
CA ARG A 81 -17.94 -0.26 -17.93
C ARG A 81 -18.47 0.95 -17.17
N ARG A 82 -17.79 1.35 -16.08
CA ARG A 82 -18.00 2.66 -15.47
C ARG A 82 -17.43 3.68 -16.45
N SER A 83 -18.30 4.19 -17.30
CA SER A 83 -18.09 5.45 -18.00
C SER A 83 -17.88 6.56 -16.97
N SER A 84 -16.87 7.38 -17.23
CA SER A 84 -16.69 8.76 -16.78
C SER A 84 -16.82 9.03 -15.28
N TRP A 85 -15.67 9.19 -14.64
CA TRP A 85 -15.50 10.23 -13.63
C TRP A 85 -14.51 11.24 -14.20
N CYS A 86 -15.00 12.48 -14.38
CA CYS A 86 -14.20 13.67 -14.58
C CYS A 86 -13.33 13.95 -13.34
#